data_AF-A0A6N9YMA4-F1
#
_entry.id   AF-A0A6N9YMA4-F1
#
_cell.length_a   1.000
_cell.length_b   1.000
_cell.length_c   1.000
_cell.angle_alpha   90.00
_cell.angle_beta   90.00
_cell.angle_gamma   90.00
#
_symmetry.space_group_name_H-M   'P 1'
#
loop_
_entity.id
_entity.type
_entity.pdbx_description
1 polymer ?
#
loop_
_entity_poly.entity_id
_entity_poly.type
_entity_poly.pdbx_seq_one_letter_code
_entity_poly.pdbx_strand_id
1 'polypeptide(L)'
;MTGTAQRDRFRCSSGARANVDPLPESYYRGLQGTGSTARQSTYLGAWNDVTVPSPTPSEFRDDADARVVLAVVTRDLREDFGEEVNLLDAWIETLNSTCVLYRYRIGDIGVIGRRITFPPHAADDDPASTGNDWAQTIAEPLGTLARTLRRDELGILWAGLGPNDPFPVPPRWPLG
;
A
#
# COMPACT_ATOMS: atom_id res chain seq x y z
N MET A 1 28.86 56.42 -0.05
CA MET A 1 27.49 55.86 -0.05
C MET A 1 27.55 54.59 -0.90
N THR A 2 28.02 53.44 -0.40
CA THR A 2 27.24 52.35 0.27
C THR A 2 25.90 52.07 -0.44
N GLY A 3 25.56 50.86 -0.92
CA GLY A 3 26.18 49.54 -0.76
C GLY A 3 25.57 48.48 -1.70
N THR A 4 26.21 47.31 -1.67
CA THR A 4 26.07 46.04 -2.39
C THR A 4 24.85 45.18 -2.02
N ALA A 5 24.33 44.41 -3.00
CA ALA A 5 23.89 42.98 -2.96
C ALA A 5 23.16 42.68 -4.30
N GLN A 6 23.48 41.73 -5.19
CA GLN A 6 23.91 40.32 -5.15
C GLN A 6 22.82 39.32 -4.73
N ARG A 7 22.25 38.61 -5.72
CA ARG A 7 22.07 37.13 -5.85
C ARG A 7 21.06 36.85 -6.98
N ASP A 8 21.48 36.35 -8.14
CA ASP A 8 21.81 34.97 -8.53
C ASP A 8 20.62 34.00 -8.67
N ARG A 9 20.30 33.75 -9.95
CA ARG A 9 20.07 32.45 -10.62
C ARG A 9 19.34 31.35 -9.82
N PHE A 10 18.05 31.17 -10.12
CA PHE A 10 17.43 29.84 -10.06
C PHE A 10 17.59 29.14 -11.41
N ARG A 11 18.59 28.28 -11.47
CA ARG A 11 18.79 27.24 -12.48
C ARG A 11 18.36 25.93 -11.82
N CYS A 12 17.18 25.41 -12.11
CA CYS A 12 16.85 24.02 -11.80
C CYS A 12 17.38 23.15 -12.94
N SER A 13 18.60 22.65 -12.72
CA SER A 13 19.23 21.61 -13.52
C SER A 13 18.57 20.26 -13.28
N SER A 14 18.37 19.55 -14.38
CA SER A 14 18.03 18.14 -14.50
C SER A 14 18.94 17.22 -13.68
N GLY A 15 18.39 16.08 -13.22
CA GLY A 15 19.15 14.86 -13.00
C GLY A 15 19.42 14.49 -11.54
N ALA A 16 18.43 13.91 -10.86
CA ALA A 16 18.68 12.98 -9.77
C ALA A 16 17.94 11.68 -10.12
N ARG A 17 18.63 10.78 -10.84
CA ARG A 17 18.27 9.37 -10.79
C ARG A 17 18.54 8.94 -9.35
N ALA A 18 17.49 8.71 -8.58
CA ALA A 18 17.63 7.94 -7.36
C ALA A 18 18.19 6.58 -7.79
N ASN A 19 19.46 6.34 -7.45
CA ASN A 19 19.99 4.98 -7.41
C ASN A 19 19.20 4.30 -6.29
N VAL A 20 18.11 3.64 -6.66
CA VAL A 20 17.45 2.69 -5.78
C VAL A 20 18.39 1.50 -5.75
N ASP A 21 19.17 1.39 -4.67
CA ASP A 21 19.96 0.20 -4.45
C ASP A 21 18.98 -1.00 -4.46
N PRO A 22 19.21 -2.03 -5.28
CA PRO A 22 18.36 -3.20 -5.27
C PRO A 22 18.37 -3.79 -3.86
N LEU A 23 17.17 -4.08 -3.33
CA LEU A 23 17.03 -4.71 -2.02
C LEU A 23 17.96 -5.94 -1.93
N PRO A 24 18.63 -6.16 -0.79
CA PRO A 24 19.58 -7.24 -0.65
C PRO A 24 18.92 -8.59 -0.95
N GLU A 25 19.65 -9.48 -1.62
CA GLU A 25 19.21 -10.83 -2.04
C GLU A 25 18.66 -11.69 -0.88
N SER A 26 19.00 -11.34 0.37
CA SER A 26 18.45 -11.93 1.58
C SER A 26 16.93 -11.73 1.72
N TYR A 27 16.36 -10.67 1.13
CA TYR A 27 14.92 -10.44 1.10
C TYR A 27 14.20 -11.53 0.29
N TYR A 28 14.79 -11.97 -0.82
CA TYR A 28 14.24 -13.05 -1.66
C TYR A 28 14.58 -14.45 -1.13
N ARG A 29 15.70 -14.62 -0.41
CA ARG A 29 16.10 -15.92 0.14
C ARG A 29 15.20 -16.39 1.29
N GLY A 30 14.48 -15.49 1.97
CA GLY A 30 13.44 -15.85 2.94
C GLY A 30 12.21 -16.54 2.33
N LEU A 31 12.06 -16.49 1.00
CA LEU A 31 10.93 -17.07 0.26
C LEU A 31 11.24 -18.45 -0.37
N GLN A 32 12.47 -18.98 -0.25
CA GLN A 32 12.91 -20.21 -0.94
C GLN A 32 13.36 -21.38 -0.04
N GLY A 33 12.96 -21.42 1.23
CA GLY A 33 13.10 -22.64 2.06
C GLY A 33 11.89 -22.75 3.00
N THR A 34 10.96 -23.67 2.83
CA THR A 34 11.17 -25.12 2.75
C THR A 34 10.02 -25.76 1.98
N GLY A 35 10.36 -26.57 0.98
CA GLY A 35 9.41 -27.54 0.45
C GLY A 35 9.01 -28.54 1.55
N SER A 36 7.74 -28.95 1.49
CA SER A 36 7.23 -30.23 1.98
C SER A 36 7.84 -30.78 3.27
N THR A 37 7.20 -30.48 4.39
CA THR A 37 6.86 -31.56 5.31
C THR A 37 5.35 -31.62 5.44
N ALA A 38 4.77 -32.48 4.61
CA ALA A 38 3.49 -33.09 4.88
C ALA A 38 3.57 -33.74 6.28
N ARG A 39 3.17 -33.00 7.31
CA ARG A 39 2.66 -33.63 8.52
C ARG A 39 1.29 -34.18 8.14
N GLN A 40 1.29 -35.44 7.71
CA GLN A 40 0.16 -36.33 7.88
C GLN A 40 -0.21 -36.31 9.36
N SER A 41 -1.09 -35.38 9.74
CA SER A 41 -1.88 -35.51 10.95
C SER A 41 -3.06 -36.39 10.58
N THR A 42 -3.00 -37.64 11.02
CA THR A 42 -4.07 -38.62 10.89
C THR A 42 -5.31 -38.13 11.64
N TYR A 43 -6.14 -37.34 10.99
CA TYR A 43 -7.55 -37.21 11.33
C TYR A 43 -8.36 -37.98 10.29
N LEU A 44 -8.72 -39.20 10.67
CA LEU A 44 -9.74 -40.02 10.02
C LEU A 44 -11.06 -39.25 10.02
N GLY A 45 -11.54 -38.86 8.83
CA GLY A 45 -12.86 -38.27 8.65
C GLY A 45 -13.02 -37.55 7.32
N ALA A 46 -13.42 -38.31 6.29
CA ALA A 46 -14.13 -37.88 5.08
C ALA A 46 -13.87 -36.46 4.54
N TRP A 47 -12.92 -36.32 3.60
CA TRP A 47 -12.86 -35.17 2.71
C TRP A 47 -13.53 -35.53 1.39
N ASN A 48 -14.65 -34.87 1.11
CA ASN A 48 -15.18 -34.77 -0.23
C ASN A 48 -14.08 -34.22 -1.14
N ASP A 49 -13.96 -34.83 -2.31
CA ASP A 49 -13.00 -34.50 -3.36
C ASP A 49 -13.36 -33.11 -3.94
N VAL A 50 -13.01 -32.05 -3.21
CA VAL A 50 -13.06 -30.68 -3.71
C VAL A 50 -11.79 -30.51 -4.53
N THR A 51 -11.91 -30.62 -5.85
CA THR A 51 -10.85 -30.22 -6.77
C THR A 51 -10.62 -28.72 -6.61
N VAL A 52 -9.68 -28.34 -5.74
CA VAL A 52 -9.20 -26.96 -5.67
C VAL A 52 -8.41 -26.73 -6.96
N PRO A 53 -8.81 -25.79 -7.83
CA PRO A 53 -8.04 -25.51 -9.03
C PRO A 53 -6.62 -25.13 -8.64
N SER A 54 -5.63 -25.74 -9.27
CA SER A 54 -4.24 -25.35 -9.06
C SER A 54 -4.09 -23.89 -9.53
N PRO A 55 -3.63 -22.98 -8.68
CA PRO A 55 -3.41 -21.59 -9.09
C PRO A 55 -2.44 -21.52 -10.27
N THR A 56 -2.75 -20.64 -11.21
CA THR A 56 -1.94 -20.37 -12.40
C THR A 56 -0.72 -19.51 -12.03
N PRO A 57 0.43 -19.60 -12.75
CA PRO A 57 1.63 -18.82 -12.44
C PRO A 57 1.43 -17.28 -12.42
N SER A 58 0.41 -16.76 -13.10
CA SER A 58 0.01 -15.34 -13.05
C SER A 58 -0.63 -14.97 -11.72
N GLU A 59 -1.52 -15.81 -11.17
CA GLU A 59 -2.16 -15.55 -9.88
C GLU A 59 -1.15 -15.52 -8.72
N PHE A 60 -0.05 -16.27 -8.83
CA PHE A 60 1.06 -16.19 -7.88
C PHE A 60 1.85 -14.88 -7.97
N ARG A 61 1.94 -14.26 -9.16
CA ARG A 61 2.60 -12.96 -9.34
C ARG A 61 1.72 -11.83 -8.82
N ASP A 62 0.43 -11.89 -9.09
CA ASP A 62 -0.51 -10.85 -8.64
C ASP A 62 -0.59 -10.80 -7.09
N ASP A 63 -0.58 -11.96 -6.42
CA ASP A 63 -0.46 -12.05 -4.94
C ASP A 63 0.88 -11.48 -4.43
N ALA A 64 1.96 -11.62 -5.20
CA ALA A 64 3.26 -11.05 -4.84
C ALA A 64 3.25 -9.52 -4.94
N ASP A 65 2.66 -8.95 -6.00
CA ASP A 65 2.60 -7.51 -6.21
C ASP A 65 1.83 -6.81 -5.09
N ALA A 66 0.61 -7.28 -4.78
CA ALA A 66 -0.19 -6.68 -3.70
C ALA A 66 0.52 -6.71 -2.35
N ARG A 67 1.26 -7.78 -2.05
CA ARG A 67 2.07 -7.87 -0.82
C ARG A 67 3.21 -6.86 -0.81
N VAL A 68 3.91 -6.70 -1.93
CA VAL A 68 5.01 -5.74 -2.03
C VAL A 68 4.48 -4.31 -1.93
N VAL A 69 3.42 -3.95 -2.65
CA VAL A 69 2.78 -2.63 -2.55
C VAL A 69 2.38 -2.34 -1.11
N LEU A 70 1.66 -3.27 -0.45
CA LEU A 70 1.21 -3.08 0.93
C LEU A 70 2.38 -2.92 1.90
N ALA A 71 3.44 -3.73 1.74
CA ALA A 71 4.62 -3.69 2.60
C ALA A 71 5.35 -2.36 2.48
N VAL A 72 5.55 -1.87 1.25
CA VAL A 72 6.24 -0.60 0.99
C VAL A 72 5.43 0.59 1.50
N VAL A 73 4.14 0.67 1.16
CA VAL A 73 3.25 1.75 1.66
C VAL A 73 3.26 1.78 3.20
N THR A 74 3.14 0.62 3.82
CA THR A 74 3.12 0.51 5.29
C THR A 74 4.43 0.93 5.93
N ARG A 75 5.56 0.58 5.33
CA ARG A 75 6.89 0.97 5.82
C ARG A 75 7.04 2.49 5.73
N ASP A 76 6.85 3.07 4.56
CA ASP A 76 7.10 4.49 4.32
C ASP A 76 6.16 5.37 5.15
N LEU A 77 4.88 4.98 5.29
CA LEU A 77 3.95 5.71 6.17
C LEU A 77 4.35 5.66 7.65
N ARG A 78 5.09 4.64 8.09
CA ARG A 78 5.55 4.53 9.49
C ARG A 78 6.90 5.19 9.70
N GLU A 79 7.82 5.00 8.77
CA GLU A 79 9.22 5.39 8.90
C GLU A 79 9.47 6.81 8.40
N ASP A 80 8.94 7.14 7.21
CA ASP A 80 9.23 8.42 6.54
C ASP A 80 8.14 9.47 6.79
N PHE A 81 6.87 9.05 6.91
CA PHE A 81 5.73 9.95 7.10
C PHE A 81 5.02 9.77 8.45
N GLY A 82 5.70 9.15 9.41
CA GLY A 82 5.14 8.87 10.73
C GLY A 82 4.83 10.12 11.56
N GLU A 83 5.42 11.28 11.23
CA GLU A 83 5.14 12.56 11.90
C GLU A 83 3.88 13.26 11.36
N GLU A 84 3.49 12.96 10.13
CA GLU A 84 2.33 13.53 9.44
C GLU A 84 1.12 12.61 9.54
N VAL A 85 1.35 11.30 9.46
CA VAL A 85 0.32 10.28 9.34
C VAL A 85 0.45 9.26 10.48
N ASN A 86 -0.69 8.91 11.09
CA ASN A 86 -0.82 7.77 11.98
C ASN A 86 -1.52 6.64 11.24
N LEU A 87 -0.75 5.62 10.85
CA LEU A 87 -1.26 4.41 10.22
C LEU A 87 -2.01 3.56 11.25
N LEU A 88 -3.27 3.23 10.96
CA LEU A 88 -4.15 2.49 11.85
C LEU A 88 -4.25 1.02 11.48
N ASP A 89 -4.48 0.71 10.20
CA ASP A 89 -4.55 -0.65 9.68
C ASP A 89 -4.26 -0.67 8.19
N ALA A 90 -3.84 -1.82 7.67
CA ALA A 90 -3.60 -2.02 6.25
C ALA A 90 -3.77 -3.49 5.85
N TRP A 91 -4.42 -3.76 4.72
CA TRP A 91 -4.68 -5.12 4.25
C TRP A 91 -4.74 -5.22 2.73
N ILE A 92 -4.60 -6.45 2.23
CA ILE A 92 -4.87 -6.79 0.84
C ILE A 92 -6.36 -7.07 0.72
N GLU A 93 -7.05 -6.30 -0.12
CA GLU A 93 -8.48 -6.50 -0.38
C GLU A 93 -8.69 -7.49 -1.53
N THR A 94 -7.92 -7.33 -2.61
CA THR A 94 -7.87 -8.26 -3.74
C THR A 94 -6.44 -8.41 -4.24
N LEU A 95 -6.18 -9.30 -5.18
CA LEU A 95 -4.86 -9.44 -5.80
C LEU A 95 -4.36 -8.16 -6.50
N ASN A 96 -5.27 -7.23 -6.83
CA ASN A 96 -4.96 -5.98 -7.52
C ASN A 96 -5.34 -4.74 -6.69
N SER A 97 -5.65 -4.93 -5.41
CA SER A 97 -5.99 -3.81 -4.54
C SER A 97 -5.57 -4.02 -3.09
N THR A 98 -5.05 -2.95 -2.51
CA THR A 98 -4.71 -2.86 -1.09
C THR A 98 -5.46 -1.71 -0.46
N CYS A 99 -5.70 -1.81 0.85
CA CYS A 99 -6.42 -0.81 1.61
C CYS A 99 -5.58 -0.34 2.79
N VAL A 100 -5.67 0.95 3.09
CA VAL A 100 -4.95 1.60 4.18
C VAL A 100 -5.91 2.48 4.96
N LEU A 101 -5.94 2.34 6.28
CA LEU A 101 -6.66 3.24 7.20
C LEU A 101 -5.65 4.08 7.95
N TYR A 102 -5.88 5.40 7.99
CA TYR A 102 -4.97 6.33 8.63
C TYR A 102 -5.67 7.57 9.17
N ARG A 103 -4.95 8.36 9.95
CA ARG A 103 -5.32 9.71 10.37
C ARG A 103 -4.15 10.64 10.09
N TYR A 104 -4.42 11.87 9.67
CA TYR A 104 -3.40 12.91 9.79
C TYR A 104 -3.21 13.24 11.27
N ARG A 105 -1.96 13.46 11.68
CA ARG A 105 -1.64 13.93 13.03
C ARG A 105 -2.00 15.40 13.23
N ILE A 106 -2.07 16.16 12.15
CA ILE A 106 -2.47 17.56 12.14
C ILE A 106 -3.86 17.67 11.49
N GLY A 107 -4.79 18.28 12.22
CA GLY A 107 -6.18 18.44 11.79
C GLY A 107 -7.08 17.31 12.30
N ASP A 108 -8.37 17.62 12.45
CA ASP A 108 -9.38 16.67 12.91
C ASP A 108 -10.39 16.38 11.80
N ILE A 109 -9.96 15.57 10.83
CA ILE A 109 -10.84 15.14 9.72
C ILE A 109 -11.35 13.71 9.89
N GLY A 110 -11.03 13.06 11.01
CA GLY A 110 -11.43 11.68 11.30
C GLY A 110 -10.53 10.62 10.65
N VAL A 111 -11.02 9.37 10.64
CA VAL A 111 -10.34 8.23 10.01
C VAL A 111 -10.55 8.28 8.51
N ILE A 112 -9.46 8.14 7.76
CA ILE A 112 -9.46 8.11 6.30
C ILE A 112 -9.11 6.70 5.86
N GLY A 113 -9.88 6.18 4.90
CA GLY A 113 -9.55 4.97 4.19
C GLY A 113 -9.11 5.27 2.77
N ARG A 114 -8.06 4.59 2.31
CA ARG A 114 -7.61 4.64 0.92
C ARG A 114 -7.64 3.25 0.33
N ARG A 115 -8.42 3.06 -0.73
CA ARG A 115 -8.25 1.91 -1.63
C ARG A 115 -7.21 2.29 -2.68
N ILE A 116 -6.15 1.51 -2.74
CA ILE A 116 -5.11 1.57 -3.75
C ILE A 116 -5.41 0.48 -4.77
N THR A 117 -5.83 0.88 -5.96
CA THR A 117 -6.07 -0.04 -7.07
C THR A 117 -4.95 0.14 -8.08
N PHE A 118 -4.35 -0.97 -8.49
CA PHE A 118 -3.41 -1.05 -9.60
C PHE A 118 -3.99 -2.00 -10.66
N PRO A 119 -3.68 -1.84 -11.95
CA PRO A 119 -4.02 -2.84 -12.97
C PRO A 119 -3.47 -4.23 -12.57
N PRO A 120 -3.78 -5.32 -13.29
CA PRO A 120 -2.98 -6.53 -13.14
C PRO A 120 -1.53 -6.13 -13.39
N HIS A 121 -0.73 -6.24 -12.33
CA HIS A 121 0.57 -5.62 -12.13
C HIS A 121 0.59 -4.15 -11.70
N ALA A 122 1.53 -3.86 -10.82
CA ALA A 122 1.88 -2.51 -10.42
C ALA A 122 2.43 -1.68 -11.60
N ALA A 123 2.49 -0.36 -11.45
CA ALA A 123 2.98 0.53 -12.50
C ALA A 123 4.42 0.16 -12.90
N ASP A 124 4.69 0.12 -14.22
CA ASP A 124 5.96 -0.29 -14.82
C ASP A 124 6.47 -1.68 -14.37
N ASP A 125 5.56 -2.58 -13.97
CA ASP A 125 5.87 -3.88 -13.35
C ASP A 125 6.74 -3.74 -12.09
N ASP A 126 6.67 -2.59 -11.40
CA ASP A 126 7.40 -2.27 -10.17
C ASP A 126 6.43 -1.99 -9.01
N PRO A 127 6.08 -3.03 -8.23
CA PRO A 127 5.22 -2.87 -7.06
C PRO A 127 5.86 -2.05 -5.94
N ALA A 128 7.19 -1.96 -5.87
CA ALA A 128 7.84 -1.14 -4.85
C ALA A 128 7.69 0.35 -5.19
N SER A 129 7.94 0.74 -6.43
CA SER A 129 7.73 2.13 -6.86
C SER A 129 6.27 2.56 -6.73
N THR A 130 5.33 1.68 -7.09
CA THR A 130 3.90 1.93 -6.85
C THR A 130 3.60 2.16 -5.37
N GLY A 131 4.22 1.38 -4.49
CA GLY A 131 4.07 1.57 -3.05
C GLY A 131 4.59 2.92 -2.55
N ASN A 132 5.79 3.33 -2.99
CA ASN A 132 6.39 4.61 -2.60
C ASN A 132 5.51 5.80 -3.05
N ASP A 133 5.04 5.77 -4.30
CA ASP A 133 4.19 6.84 -4.86
C ASP A 133 2.89 7.00 -4.06
N TRP A 134 2.30 5.89 -3.63
CA TRP A 134 1.09 5.90 -2.82
C TRP A 134 1.35 6.38 -1.39
N ALA A 135 2.48 6.02 -0.78
CA ALA A 135 2.86 6.53 0.53
C ALA A 135 3.00 8.07 0.50
N GLN A 136 3.69 8.59 -0.51
CA GLN A 136 3.81 10.04 -0.72
C GLN A 136 2.43 10.69 -0.94
N THR A 137 1.59 10.10 -1.80
CA THR A 137 0.23 10.62 -2.07
C THR A 137 -0.64 10.63 -0.81
N ILE A 138 -0.49 9.66 0.09
CA ILE A 138 -1.24 9.59 1.36
C ILE A 138 -0.73 10.64 2.36
N ALA A 139 0.58 10.87 2.41
CA ALA A 139 1.19 11.88 3.28
C ALA A 139 0.80 13.31 2.88
N GLU A 140 0.55 13.55 1.58
CA GLU A 140 0.04 14.83 1.12
C GLU A 140 -1.37 15.11 1.65
N PRO A 141 -1.68 16.34 2.09
CA PRO A 141 -3.03 16.72 2.47
C PRO A 141 -4.01 16.50 1.33
N LEU A 142 -5.20 15.95 1.63
CA LEU A 142 -6.20 15.57 0.63
C LEU A 142 -6.57 16.65 -0.39
N GLY A 143 -6.46 17.94 -0.04
CA GLY A 143 -6.72 19.04 -0.96
C GLY A 143 -8.08 18.93 -1.65
N THR A 144 -8.10 18.81 -2.98
CA THR A 144 -9.33 18.64 -3.77
C THR A 144 -9.99 17.26 -3.60
N LEU A 145 -9.23 16.22 -3.25
CA LEU A 145 -9.77 14.87 -2.98
C LEU A 145 -10.72 14.87 -1.78
N ALA A 146 -10.60 15.83 -0.87
CA ALA A 146 -11.53 15.96 0.25
C ALA A 146 -12.99 16.09 -0.20
N ARG A 147 -13.23 16.60 -1.41
CA ARG A 147 -14.58 16.79 -1.99
C ARG A 147 -15.19 15.52 -2.56
N THR A 148 -14.36 14.49 -2.81
CA THR A 148 -14.80 13.22 -3.41
C THR A 148 -14.78 12.08 -2.41
N LEU A 149 -14.53 12.36 -1.12
CA LEU A 149 -14.59 11.36 -0.06
C LEU A 149 -16.01 10.82 0.09
N ARG A 150 -16.11 9.50 0.23
CA ARG A 150 -17.36 8.81 0.55
C ARG A 150 -17.29 8.34 2.00
N ARG A 151 -18.28 8.71 2.81
CA ARG A 151 -18.37 8.25 4.20
C ARG A 151 -19.14 6.92 4.26
N ASP A 152 -18.59 5.94 4.97
CA ASP A 152 -19.29 4.69 5.27
C ASP A 152 -20.08 4.74 6.59
N GLU A 153 -20.76 3.64 6.93
CA GLU A 153 -21.56 3.53 8.16
C GLU A 153 -20.71 3.55 9.44
N LEU A 154 -19.42 3.24 9.33
CA LEU A 154 -18.45 3.27 10.44
C LEU A 154 -17.85 4.67 10.65
N GLY A 155 -18.21 5.63 9.79
CA GLY A 155 -17.69 6.99 9.83
C GLY A 155 -16.33 7.17 9.15
N ILE A 156 -15.80 6.14 8.48
CA ILE A 156 -14.54 6.21 7.72
C ILE A 156 -14.78 7.01 6.45
N LEU A 157 -13.88 7.96 6.17
CA LEU A 157 -13.89 8.75 4.95
C LEU A 157 -13.01 8.06 3.89
N TRP A 158 -13.65 7.46 2.89
CA TRP A 158 -12.96 6.72 1.85
C TRP A 158 -12.58 7.60 0.66
N ALA A 159 -11.29 7.57 0.30
CA ALA A 159 -10.72 8.14 -0.89
C ALA A 159 -10.40 7.06 -1.93
N GLY A 160 -10.54 7.39 -3.22
CA GLY A 160 -10.22 6.48 -4.32
C GLY A 160 -11.31 5.46 -4.67
N LEU A 161 -12.50 5.57 -4.08
CA LEU A 161 -13.66 4.74 -4.46
C LEU A 161 -14.45 5.40 -5.60
N GLY A 162 -14.74 4.63 -6.65
CA GLY A 162 -15.74 5.00 -7.65
C GLY A 162 -17.13 5.18 -7.02
N PRO A 163 -18.08 5.85 -7.67
CA PRO A 163 -19.39 6.15 -7.10
C PRO A 163 -20.21 4.91 -6.73
N ASN A 164 -20.00 3.80 -7.44
CA ASN A 164 -20.72 2.54 -7.25
C ASN A 164 -19.88 1.46 -6.58
N ASP A 165 -18.63 1.77 -6.22
CA ASP A 165 -17.76 0.77 -5.61
C ASP A 165 -18.24 0.46 -4.19
N PRO A 166 -18.24 -0.82 -3.77
CA PRO A 166 -18.52 -1.17 -2.38
C PRO A 166 -17.42 -0.61 -1.49
N PHE A 167 -17.79 -0.26 -0.24
CA PHE A 167 -16.81 0.09 0.77
C PHE A 167 -15.96 -1.14 1.12
N PRO A 168 -14.62 -1.01 1.22
CA PRO A 168 -13.79 -2.06 1.76
C PRO A 168 -14.22 -2.39 3.20
N VAL A 169 -14.19 -3.67 3.56
CA VAL A 169 -14.47 -4.12 4.92
C VAL A 169 -13.13 -4.27 5.65
N PRO A 170 -12.85 -3.45 6.68
CA PRO A 170 -11.64 -3.60 7.47
C PRO A 170 -11.62 -4.98 8.15
N PRO A 171 -10.47 -5.67 8.18
CA PRO A 171 -10.37 -6.98 8.82
C PRO A 171 -10.58 -6.90 10.33
N ARG A 172 -10.39 -5.71 10.93
CA ARG A 172 -10.54 -5.47 12.37
C ARG A 172 -11.26 -4.14 12.59
N TRP A 173 -12.46 -4.19 13.19
CA TRP A 173 -13.19 -3.01 13.65
C TRP A 173 -14.05 -3.35 14.89
N PRO A 174 -14.20 -2.45 15.89
CA PRO A 174 -13.52 -1.15 16.02
C PRO A 174 -12.02 -1.32 16.26
N LEU A 175 -11.24 -0.31 15.88
CA LEU A 175 -9.82 -0.22 16.24
C LEU A 175 -9.76 -0.03 17.76
N GLY A 176 -9.55 -1.13 18.48
CA GLY A 176 -9.40 -1.17 19.94
C GLY A 176 -8.05 -0.65 20.40
#